data_AF-A0A2B7W8D9-F1
#
_entry.id   AF-A0A2B7W8D9-F1
#
_cell.length_a   1.000
_cell.length_b   1.000
_cell.length_c   1.000
_cell.angle_alpha   90.00
_cell.angle_beta   90.00
_cell.angle_gamma   90.00
#
_symmetry.space_group_name_H-M   'P 1'
#
loop_
_entity.id
_entity.type
_entity.pdbx_description
1 polymer ?
#
loop_
_entity_poly.entity_id
_entity_poly.type
_entity_poly.pdbx_seq_one_letter_code
_entity_poly.pdbx_strand_id
1 'polypeptide(L)'
;MQDNLEFLQWAKRYWDQSYPGGEYDAVGRRKASGTPASGSRAGATSASGARRGGTTPTTANSNRPRLAAGIGSGAGGGAAAALTAEINSQKEAIAGLEKERDFYFAKLRDIELLLQQAVDADPELDKDEDSLIKHIQAILYSTEDGFEIPAEGEATGEDLETF
;
A
#
# COMPACT_ATOMS: atom_id res chain seq x y z
N MET A 1 -23.00 -8.00 0.20
CA MET A 1 -21.53 -8.20 0.14
C MET A 1 -21.00 -9.10 1.28
N GLN A 2 -21.84 -9.61 2.20
CA GLN A 2 -21.44 -10.47 3.34
C GLN A 2 -21.01 -11.89 2.94
N ASP A 3 -21.56 -12.48 1.88
CA ASP A 3 -21.21 -13.84 1.42
C ASP A 3 -19.71 -14.05 1.14
N ASN A 4 -19.01 -12.97 0.78
CA ASN A 4 -17.60 -13.05 0.40
C ASN A 4 -16.69 -13.36 1.63
N LEU A 5 -17.06 -12.87 2.81
CA LEU A 5 -16.29 -13.10 4.04
C LEU A 5 -16.52 -14.50 4.60
N GLU A 6 -17.76 -15.01 4.55
CA GLU A 6 -18.10 -16.35 5.01
C GLU A 6 -17.43 -17.43 4.15
N PHE A 7 -17.38 -17.22 2.82
CA PHE A 7 -16.67 -18.12 1.92
C PHE A 7 -15.17 -18.20 2.22
N LEU A 8 -14.51 -17.05 2.45
CA LEU A 8 -13.07 -17.02 2.76
C LEU A 8 -12.75 -17.66 4.12
N GLN A 9 -13.59 -17.43 5.13
CA GLN A 9 -13.46 -18.07 6.44
C GLN A 9 -13.61 -19.60 6.34
N TRP A 10 -14.58 -20.07 5.55
CA TRP A 10 -14.76 -21.49 5.28
C TRP A 10 -13.57 -22.08 4.51
N ALA A 11 -13.10 -21.41 3.44
CA ALA A 11 -12.00 -21.89 2.62
C ALA A 11 -10.70 -22.05 3.43
N LYS A 12 -10.40 -21.10 4.31
CA LYS A 12 -9.28 -21.16 5.25
C LYS A 12 -9.41 -22.35 6.20
N ARG A 13 -10.59 -22.53 6.81
CA ARG A 13 -10.84 -23.65 7.73
C ARG A 13 -10.73 -25.01 7.03
N TYR A 14 -11.26 -25.13 5.81
CA TYR A 14 -11.16 -26.36 5.02
C TYR A 14 -9.71 -26.70 4.66
N TRP A 15 -8.92 -25.69 4.26
CA TRP A 15 -7.50 -25.86 3.92
C TRP A 15 -6.70 -26.34 5.14
N ASP A 16 -6.87 -25.70 6.30
CA ASP A 16 -6.16 -26.08 7.53
C ASP A 16 -6.45 -27.53 7.96
N GLN A 17 -7.66 -28.04 7.69
CA GLN A 17 -8.05 -29.41 8.05
C GLN A 17 -7.66 -30.45 6.99
N SER A 18 -7.68 -30.07 5.72
CA SER A 18 -7.52 -30.99 4.60
C SER A 18 -6.12 -31.00 4.02
N TYR A 19 -5.25 -30.04 4.39
CA TYR A 19 -3.88 -30.01 3.93
C TYR A 19 -3.01 -30.97 4.77
N PRO A 20 -2.53 -32.08 4.20
CA PRO A 20 -1.76 -33.08 4.94
C PRO A 20 -0.34 -32.62 5.31
N GLY A 21 0.02 -31.36 5.00
CA GLY A 21 1.37 -30.85 5.12
C GLY A 21 2.27 -31.26 3.94
N GLY A 22 3.48 -30.70 3.91
CA GLY A 22 4.53 -31.06 2.93
C GLY A 22 4.68 -30.07 1.78
N GLU A 23 5.64 -30.35 0.90
CA GLU A 23 5.88 -29.58 -0.33
C GLU A 23 4.84 -29.93 -1.40
N TYR A 24 4.46 -28.93 -2.19
CA TYR A 24 3.48 -29.10 -3.26
C TYR A 24 4.05 -30.00 -4.37
N ASP A 25 3.61 -31.25 -4.44
CA ASP A 25 3.93 -32.16 -5.54
C ASP A 25 2.97 -31.97 -6.73
N ALA A 26 3.40 -31.17 -7.70
CA ALA A 26 2.65 -30.92 -8.92
C ALA A 26 2.53 -32.16 -9.83
N VAL A 27 3.54 -33.04 -9.83
CA VAL A 27 3.65 -34.18 -10.76
C VAL A 27 2.74 -35.31 -10.30
N GLY A 28 2.76 -35.66 -9.01
CA GLY A 28 1.87 -36.66 -8.42
C GLY A 28 0.40 -36.26 -8.53
N ARG A 29 0.08 -34.98 -8.30
CA ARG A 29 -1.31 -34.47 -8.43
C ARG A 29 -1.82 -34.49 -9.86
N ARG A 30 -0.97 -34.17 -10.85
CA ARG A 30 -1.33 -34.24 -12.27
C ARG A 30 -1.56 -35.68 -12.73
N LYS A 31 -0.83 -36.65 -12.20
CA LYS A 31 -1.04 -38.08 -12.48
C LYS A 31 -2.35 -38.62 -11.88
N ALA A 32 -2.79 -38.07 -10.75
CA ALA A 32 -4.05 -38.41 -10.11
C ALA A 32 -5.27 -37.74 -10.77
N SER A 33 -5.10 -36.58 -11.41
CA SER A 33 -6.14 -35.98 -12.26
C SER A 33 -6.10 -36.63 -13.65
N GLY A 34 -6.85 -37.72 -13.83
CA GLY A 34 -6.92 -38.52 -15.06
C GLY A 34 -7.34 -37.73 -16.31
N THR A 35 -6.43 -36.94 -16.86
CA THR A 35 -6.56 -36.24 -18.14
C THR A 35 -5.59 -36.87 -19.15
N PRO A 36 -6.04 -37.15 -20.38
CA PRO A 36 -5.33 -38.01 -21.30
C PRO A 36 -4.05 -37.35 -21.79
N ALA A 37 -2.99 -38.15 -21.93
CA ALA A 37 -1.71 -37.74 -22.48
C ALA A 37 -1.90 -37.17 -23.89
N SER A 38 -1.69 -35.86 -24.04
CA SER A 38 -1.54 -35.23 -25.36
C SER A 38 -0.06 -35.21 -25.73
N GLY A 39 0.30 -36.15 -26.61
CA GLY A 39 1.17 -35.89 -27.75
C GLY A 39 2.63 -35.56 -27.46
N SER A 40 3.47 -36.60 -27.53
CA SER A 40 4.88 -36.51 -27.91
C SER A 40 5.10 -35.59 -29.11
N ARG A 41 6.02 -34.65 -29.00
CA ARG A 41 6.76 -34.13 -30.16
C ARG A 41 8.23 -34.48 -29.99
N ALA A 42 8.62 -35.49 -30.77
CA ALA A 42 10.00 -35.87 -31.01
C ALA A 42 10.77 -34.68 -31.60
N GLY A 43 11.84 -34.28 -30.91
CA GLY A 43 12.83 -33.32 -31.41
C GLY A 43 13.96 -34.07 -32.11
N ALA A 44 14.32 -33.58 -33.29
CA ALA A 44 15.11 -34.21 -34.33
C ALA A 44 16.53 -34.65 -33.91
N THR A 45 16.92 -35.78 -34.51
CA THR A 45 18.27 -36.32 -34.61
C THR A 45 19.20 -35.38 -35.38
N SER A 46 20.37 -35.07 -34.82
CA SER A 46 21.58 -34.82 -35.61
C SER A 46 22.80 -35.35 -34.86
N ALA A 47 23.35 -36.44 -35.40
CA ALA A 47 24.59 -37.04 -34.96
C ALA A 47 25.59 -36.98 -36.12
N SER A 48 26.71 -36.30 -35.91
CA SER A 48 27.93 -36.43 -36.71
C SER A 48 29.09 -35.85 -35.90
N GLY A 49 30.03 -36.69 -35.50
CA GLY A 49 31.26 -36.25 -34.83
C GLY A 49 31.82 -37.29 -33.88
N ALA A 50 32.63 -38.20 -34.41
CA ALA A 50 33.22 -39.31 -33.69
C ALA A 50 34.49 -38.91 -32.91
N ARG A 51 34.68 -39.57 -31.75
CA ARG A 51 35.91 -40.22 -31.22
C ARG A 51 36.45 -39.76 -29.85
N ARG A 52 36.50 -40.78 -28.97
CA ARG A 52 37.54 -41.17 -27.98
C ARG A 52 37.49 -40.58 -26.57
N GLY A 53 37.08 -41.46 -25.64
CA GLY A 53 37.97 -41.96 -24.58
C GLY A 53 37.85 -41.32 -23.20
N GLY A 54 37.44 -42.12 -22.20
CA GLY A 54 37.57 -41.73 -20.78
C GLY A 54 36.55 -42.41 -19.87
N THR A 55 36.77 -43.69 -19.56
CA THR A 55 36.06 -44.44 -18.52
C THR A 55 36.71 -44.20 -17.15
N THR A 56 35.96 -43.71 -16.17
CA THR A 56 36.18 -44.04 -14.74
C THR A 56 34.86 -43.94 -13.97
N PRO A 57 34.35 -45.04 -13.41
CA PRO A 57 33.30 -45.03 -12.38
C PRO A 57 33.94 -45.16 -10.99
N THR A 58 33.41 -44.49 -9.96
CA THR A 58 33.48 -45.04 -8.58
C THR A 58 32.47 -44.38 -7.63
N THR A 59 31.56 -45.23 -7.11
CA THR A 59 31.06 -45.34 -5.71
C THR A 59 30.66 -44.06 -4.95
N ALA A 60 29.36 -43.87 -4.68
CA ALA A 60 28.65 -44.32 -3.48
C ALA A 60 29.06 -43.61 -2.17
N ASN A 61 28.16 -42.85 -1.56
CA ASN A 61 27.45 -43.24 -0.33
C ASN A 61 26.75 -42.03 0.31
N SER A 62 25.52 -42.27 0.74
CA SER A 62 24.71 -41.40 1.58
C SER A 62 25.40 -41.15 2.93
N ASN A 63 25.50 -39.88 3.33
CA ASN A 63 24.98 -39.37 4.61
C ASN A 63 25.41 -37.92 4.85
N ARG A 64 24.41 -37.05 4.95
CA ARG A 64 24.50 -35.74 5.60
C ARG A 64 24.78 -35.94 7.11
N PRO A 65 25.35 -34.93 7.81
CA PRO A 65 24.49 -33.88 8.32
C PRO A 65 24.97 -32.52 7.82
N ARG A 66 24.23 -31.92 6.90
CA ARG A 66 24.32 -30.49 6.64
C ARG A 66 23.65 -29.80 7.82
N LEU A 67 24.42 -29.02 8.57
CA LEU A 67 23.92 -28.02 9.51
C LEU A 67 22.71 -27.33 8.88
N ALA A 68 21.57 -27.42 9.56
CA ALA A 68 20.34 -26.74 9.20
C ALA A 68 20.55 -25.23 9.38
N ALA A 69 21.13 -24.59 8.36
CA ALA A 69 20.89 -23.18 8.09
C ALA A 69 19.49 -23.11 7.47
N GLY A 70 18.50 -22.99 8.34
CA GLY A 70 17.09 -22.97 7.98
C GLY A 70 16.27 -22.32 9.09
N ILE A 71 16.73 -21.16 9.58
CA ILE A 71 15.83 -20.19 10.21
C ILE A 71 14.95 -19.67 9.08
N GLY A 72 13.96 -20.47 8.70
CA GLY A 72 12.92 -20.12 7.76
C GLY A 72 12.00 -19.11 8.44
N SER A 73 12.22 -17.85 8.08
CA SER A 73 11.48 -16.64 8.35
C SER A 73 9.95 -16.80 8.49
N GLY A 74 9.48 -17.36 9.61
CA GLY A 74 8.07 -17.32 10.02
C GLY A 74 7.69 -16.04 10.77
N ALA A 75 8.66 -15.16 11.05
CA ALA A 75 8.46 -13.96 11.87
C ALA A 75 8.05 -12.70 11.07
N GLY A 76 8.14 -12.71 9.73
CA GLY A 76 7.90 -11.52 8.90
C GLY A 76 6.42 -11.20 8.61
N GLY A 77 5.54 -12.21 8.62
CA GLY A 77 4.13 -12.03 8.28
C GLY A 77 3.32 -11.30 9.34
N GLY A 78 3.65 -11.48 10.62
CA GLY A 78 2.99 -10.78 11.73
C GLY A 78 3.31 -9.28 11.76
N ALA A 79 4.56 -8.92 11.46
CA ALA A 79 4.97 -7.51 11.35
C ALA A 79 4.29 -6.82 10.16
N ALA A 80 4.19 -7.49 9.00
CA ALA A 80 3.50 -6.94 7.83
C ALA A 80 1.99 -6.74 8.08
N ALA A 81 1.34 -7.68 8.77
CA ALA A 81 -0.07 -7.55 9.15
C ALA A 81 -0.28 -6.41 10.16
N ALA A 82 0.60 -6.26 11.15
CA ALA A 82 0.55 -5.17 12.13
C ALA A 82 0.74 -3.80 11.46
N LEU A 83 1.71 -3.67 10.56
CA LEU A 83 1.92 -2.44 9.77
C LEU A 83 0.71 -2.10 8.89
N THR A 84 0.05 -3.11 8.31
CA THR A 84 -1.15 -2.90 7.51
C THR A 84 -2.32 -2.38 8.36
N ALA A 85 -2.48 -2.91 9.58
CA ALA A 85 -3.49 -2.42 10.52
C ALA A 85 -3.23 -0.97 10.94
N GLU A 86 -1.96 -0.63 11.24
CA GLU A 86 -1.55 0.73 11.56
C GLU A 86 -1.84 1.70 10.41
N ILE A 87 -1.48 1.34 9.17
CA ILE A 87 -1.78 2.16 7.97
C ILE A 87 -3.28 2.41 7.84
N ASN A 88 -4.12 1.40 8.06
CA ASN A 88 -5.56 1.56 7.96
C ASN A 88 -6.10 2.49 9.07
N SER A 89 -5.62 2.33 10.31
CA SER A 89 -5.99 3.22 11.42
C SER A 89 -5.58 4.67 11.15
N GLN A 90 -4.38 4.88 10.60
CA GLN A 90 -3.89 6.22 10.25
C GLN A 90 -4.72 6.84 9.13
N LYS A 91 -5.12 6.06 8.12
CA LYS A 91 -6.01 6.55 7.04
C LYS A 91 -7.35 7.02 7.57
N GLU A 92 -7.96 6.26 8.49
CA GLU A 92 -9.21 6.66 9.14
C GLU A 92 -9.04 7.94 9.97
N ALA A 93 -7.94 8.03 10.72
CA ALA A 93 -7.62 9.23 11.49
C ALA A 93 -7.41 10.46 10.60
N ILE A 94 -6.65 10.33 9.51
CA ILE A 94 -6.42 11.40 8.53
C ILE A 94 -7.74 11.84 7.92
N ALA A 95 -8.60 10.92 7.48
CA ALA A 95 -9.90 11.27 6.92
C ALA A 95 -10.79 12.03 7.93
N GLY A 96 -10.71 11.68 9.22
CA GLY A 96 -11.36 12.42 10.30
C GLY A 96 -10.81 13.84 10.44
N LEU A 97 -9.49 13.98 10.48
CA LEU A 97 -8.80 15.26 10.61
C LEU A 97 -9.03 16.18 9.40
N GLU A 98 -9.04 15.63 8.18
CA GLU A 98 -9.35 16.40 6.96
C GLU A 98 -10.76 16.98 7.01
N LYS A 99 -11.73 16.19 7.48
CA LYS A 99 -13.10 16.67 7.67
C LYS A 99 -13.19 17.78 8.72
N GLU A 100 -12.46 17.66 9.83
CA GLU A 100 -12.42 18.70 10.86
C GLU A 100 -11.71 19.96 10.36
N ARG A 101 -10.57 19.82 9.67
CA ARG A 101 -9.86 20.92 9.02
C ARG A 101 -10.79 21.68 8.07
N ASP A 102 -11.48 20.98 7.18
CA ASP A 102 -12.37 21.61 6.20
C ASP A 102 -13.58 22.27 6.88
N PHE A 103 -14.11 21.64 7.95
CA PHE A 103 -15.20 22.20 8.74
C PHE A 103 -14.82 23.51 9.43
N TYR A 104 -13.64 23.57 10.05
CA TYR A 104 -13.17 24.80 10.69
C TYR A 104 -12.78 25.86 9.66
N PHE A 105 -12.13 25.48 8.56
CA PHE A 105 -11.79 26.40 7.49
C PHE A 105 -13.03 27.07 6.88
N ALA A 106 -14.08 26.28 6.57
CA ALA A 106 -15.34 26.81 6.05
C ALA A 106 -15.95 27.86 7.01
N LYS A 107 -15.93 27.61 8.33
CA LYS A 107 -16.43 28.58 9.32
C LYS A 107 -15.62 29.86 9.36
N LEU A 108 -14.29 29.77 9.32
CA LEU A 108 -13.42 30.95 9.30
C LEU A 108 -13.65 31.76 8.03
N ARG A 109 -13.85 31.10 6.88
CA ARG A 109 -14.18 31.77 5.62
C ARG A 109 -15.55 32.44 5.65
N ASP A 110 -16.56 31.78 6.23
CA ASP A 110 -17.89 32.38 6.41
C ASP A 110 -17.82 33.64 7.29
N ILE A 111 -17.06 33.59 8.38
CA ILE A 111 -16.83 34.75 9.27
C ILE A 111 -16.13 35.88 8.50
N GLU A 112 -15.07 35.57 7.76
CA GLU A 112 -14.34 36.57 6.94
C GLU A 112 -15.27 37.27 5.95
N LEU A 113 -16.12 36.50 5.25
CA LEU A 113 -17.08 37.05 4.29
C LEU A 113 -18.10 37.97 4.98
N LEU A 114 -18.59 37.59 6.16
CA LEU A 114 -19.51 38.43 6.93
C LEU A 114 -18.86 39.75 7.36
N LEU A 115 -17.58 39.73 7.75
CA LEU A 115 -16.84 40.95 8.09
C LEU A 115 -16.63 41.84 6.86
N GLN A 116 -16.23 41.27 5.72
CA GLN A 116 -16.07 42.00 4.46
C GLN A 116 -17.39 42.68 4.05
N GLN A 117 -18.50 41.94 4.10
CA GLN A 117 -19.83 42.49 3.81
C GLN A 117 -20.24 43.62 4.76
N ALA A 118 -19.89 43.52 6.05
CA ALA A 118 -20.18 44.57 7.02
C ALA A 118 -19.37 45.85 6.73
N VAL A 119 -18.08 45.71 6.40
CA VAL A 119 -17.21 46.83 6.04
C VAL A 119 -17.62 47.48 4.71
N ASP A 120 -18.01 46.68 3.72
CA ASP A 120 -18.51 47.19 2.43
C ASP A 120 -19.80 48.02 2.61
N ALA A 121 -20.66 47.63 3.56
CA ALA A 121 -21.91 48.33 3.87
C ALA A 121 -21.68 49.60 4.71
N ASP A 122 -20.71 49.58 5.63
CA ASP A 122 -20.33 50.73 6.47
C ASP A 122 -18.80 50.84 6.59
N PRO A 123 -18.16 51.64 5.72
CA PRO A 123 -16.70 51.80 5.71
C PRO A 123 -16.11 52.44 6.97
N GLU A 124 -16.92 53.05 7.85
CA GLU A 124 -16.42 53.60 9.11
C GLU A 124 -16.00 52.50 10.09
N LEU A 125 -16.56 51.29 9.95
CA LEU A 125 -16.28 50.14 10.80
C LEU A 125 -14.83 49.66 10.74
N ASP A 126 -14.11 49.95 9.66
CA ASP A 126 -12.73 49.51 9.43
C ASP A 126 -11.68 50.57 9.84
N LYS A 127 -12.10 51.75 10.28
CA LYS A 127 -11.17 52.85 10.60
C LYS A 127 -10.65 52.85 12.04
N ASP A 128 -11.36 52.19 12.94
CA ASP A 128 -10.96 52.07 14.34
C ASP A 128 -10.13 50.81 14.54
N GLU A 129 -8.83 50.99 14.80
CA GLU A 129 -7.85 49.92 15.01
C GLU A 129 -8.16 49.07 16.25
N ASP A 130 -8.82 49.63 17.26
CA ASP A 130 -9.22 48.91 18.48
C ASP A 130 -10.62 48.26 18.36
N SER A 131 -11.22 48.31 17.16
CA SER A 131 -12.54 47.73 16.91
C SER A 131 -12.54 46.20 16.99
N LEU A 132 -13.72 45.63 17.26
CA LEU A 132 -13.90 44.17 17.25
C LEU A 132 -13.56 43.56 15.88
N ILE A 133 -13.84 44.27 14.78
CA ILE A 133 -13.58 43.79 13.41
C ILE A 133 -12.07 43.63 13.19
N LYS A 134 -11.27 44.62 13.58
CA LYS A 134 -9.80 44.56 13.49
C LYS A 134 -9.23 43.44 14.35
N HIS A 135 -9.73 43.25 15.58
CA HIS A 135 -9.32 42.12 16.41
C HIS A 135 -9.62 40.76 15.78
N ILE A 136 -10.79 40.59 15.15
CA ILE A 136 -11.12 39.31 14.48
C ILE A 136 -10.27 39.11 13.22
N GLN A 137 -10.06 40.16 12.41
CA GLN A 137 -9.17 40.10 11.25
C GLN A 137 -7.74 39.73 11.66
N ALA A 138 -7.24 40.30 12.76
CA ALA A 138 -5.92 39.96 13.30
C ALA A 138 -5.81 38.47 13.67
N ILE A 139 -6.88 37.85 14.20
CA ILE A 139 -6.92 36.41 14.45
C ILE A 139 -6.92 35.63 13.12
N LEU A 140 -7.77 36.02 12.17
CA LEU A 140 -7.92 35.32 10.88
C LEU A 140 -6.64 35.34 10.03
N TYR A 141 -5.87 36.43 10.13
CA TYR A 141 -4.61 36.62 9.39
C TYR A 141 -3.36 36.34 10.23
N SER A 142 -3.53 35.90 11.49
CA SER A 142 -2.39 35.43 12.26
C SER A 142 -1.81 34.16 11.63
N THR A 143 -0.48 34.10 11.50
CA THR A 143 0.24 32.91 11.07
C THR A 143 0.86 32.23 12.29
N GLU A 144 0.73 30.91 12.39
CA GLU A 144 1.56 30.13 13.30
C GLU A 144 2.94 29.93 12.65
N ASP A 145 4.00 29.86 13.46
CA ASP A 145 5.39 29.67 13.02
C ASP A 145 5.50 28.33 12.26
N GLY A 146 5.46 28.38 10.92
CA GLY A 146 5.40 27.21 10.03
C GLY A 146 4.16 27.08 9.14
N PHE A 147 3.19 27.99 9.23
CA PHE A 147 2.03 28.13 8.32
C PHE A 147 2.16 29.40 7.47
N GLU A 148 3.36 29.64 6.92
CA GLU A 148 3.55 30.72 5.95
C GLU A 148 2.83 30.36 4.66
N ILE A 149 1.83 31.18 4.28
CA ILE A 149 1.36 31.24 2.89
C ILE A 149 2.55 31.81 2.11
N PRO A 150 3.11 31.10 1.11
CA PRO A 150 4.07 31.71 0.21
C PRO A 150 3.41 32.96 -0.34
N ALA A 151 4.01 34.13 -0.04
CA ALA A 151 3.45 35.41 -0.43
C ALA A 151 2.97 35.34 -1.88
N GLU A 152 1.70 35.70 -2.13
CA GLU A 152 1.11 35.71 -3.46
C GLU A 152 2.02 36.51 -4.40
N GLY A 153 2.78 35.81 -5.25
CA GLY A 153 3.86 36.43 -6.01
C GLY A 153 4.71 35.54 -6.91
N GLU A 154 4.62 34.21 -6.83
CA GLU A 154 5.20 33.32 -7.85
C GLU A 154 4.18 32.26 -8.27
N ALA A 155 3.30 32.66 -9.19
CA ALA A 155 2.70 31.73 -10.12
C ALA A 155 3.79 31.22 -11.09
N THR A 156 4.63 30.29 -10.67
CA THR A 156 5.33 29.40 -11.61
C THR A 156 4.40 28.23 -11.91
N GLY A 157 3.40 28.51 -12.73
CA GLY A 157 2.82 27.47 -13.55
C GLY A 157 3.87 27.06 -14.58
N GLU A 158 4.60 25.99 -14.32
CA GLU A 158 5.27 25.24 -15.38
C GLU A 158 5.02 23.75 -15.13
N ASP A 159 4.51 23.14 -16.20
CA ASP A 159 4.15 21.74 -16.40
C ASP A 159 4.92 20.71 -15.57
N LEU A 160 4.16 19.84 -14.93
CA LEU A 160 4.58 18.45 -14.69
C LEU A 160 3.49 17.50 -15.19
N GLU A 161 3.19 17.59 -16.49
CA GLU A 161 2.96 16.37 -17.26
C GLU A 161 4.31 15.62 -17.34
N THR A 162 4.43 14.51 -16.63
CA THR A 162 5.39 13.47 -17.01
C THR A 162 4.78 12.10 -16.70
N PHE A 163 4.50 11.40 -17.81
CA PHE A 163 4.21 9.98 -18.04
C PHE A 163 4.23 8.99 -16.86
#